data_AF-A0A1V3JSI6-F1
#
_entry.id   AF-A0A1V3JSI6-F1
#
_cell.length_a   1.000
_cell.length_b   1.000
_cell.length_c   1.000
_cell.angle_alpha   90.00
_cell.angle_beta   90.00
_cell.angle_gamma   90.00
#
_symmetry.space_group_name_H-M   'P 1'
#
loop_
_entity.id
_entity.type
_entity.pdbx_description
1 polymer ?
#
loop_
_entity_poly.entity_id
_entity_poly.type
_entity_poly.pdbx_seq_one_letter_code
_entity_poly.pdbx_strand_id
1 'polypeptide(L)'
;MNHRKKINTYILFFSTSSIFSFSTFVNATNQPVNETGSDVSLTLYVDGATQRSSGMHSSEKDTKKLAHSIEFEVYTMNEESSSHSVYVSPAGICKGFEGDYGVDFTNTTNNYVNRGDNSQYYGGITGASLYQKDDAKNVQYVPVYVIRDAQLEKEIREREGKQTKQVARSNISTGEEFLDKTICNTGGK
;
A
#
# COMPACT_ATOMS: atom_id res chain seq x y z
N MET A 1 -73.14 7.75 -2.68
CA MET A 1 -72.38 8.81 -3.37
C MET A 1 -70.94 8.35 -3.48
N ASN A 2 -70.51 8.06 -4.71
CA ASN A 2 -69.29 7.31 -5.03
C ASN A 2 -68.27 8.32 -5.60
N HIS A 3 -67.30 8.77 -4.80
CA HIS A 3 -66.33 9.76 -5.25
C HIS A 3 -65.12 9.08 -5.93
N ARG A 4 -64.97 9.40 -7.22
CA ARG A 4 -63.91 8.93 -8.10
C ARG A 4 -62.53 9.44 -7.70
N LYS A 5 -61.56 8.53 -7.90
CA LYS A 5 -60.09 8.65 -7.85
C LYS A 5 -59.51 9.90 -8.54
N LYS A 6 -58.39 10.38 -8.00
CA LYS A 6 -57.27 10.92 -8.79
C LYS A 6 -55.98 10.23 -8.31
N ILE A 7 -55.44 9.34 -9.14
CA ILE A 7 -54.12 8.72 -8.97
C ILE A 7 -53.16 9.61 -9.76
N ASN A 8 -52.20 10.23 -9.07
CA ASN A 8 -51.22 11.12 -9.67
C ASN A 8 -50.00 10.27 -10.08
N THR A 9 -49.94 9.93 -11.36
CA THR A 9 -48.84 9.15 -11.96
C THR A 9 -47.69 10.09 -12.28
N TYR A 10 -46.59 10.02 -11.51
CA TYR A 10 -45.35 10.70 -11.86
C TYR A 10 -44.50 9.77 -12.74
N ILE A 11 -44.37 10.16 -14.01
CA ILE A 11 -43.44 9.56 -14.98
C ILE A 11 -42.06 10.18 -14.69
N LEU A 12 -41.13 9.40 -14.16
CA LEU A 12 -39.71 9.78 -14.13
C LEU A 12 -39.02 9.20 -15.36
N PHE A 13 -38.52 10.11 -16.18
CA PHE A 13 -37.77 9.83 -17.40
C PHE A 13 -36.48 9.06 -17.09
N PHE A 14 -36.31 7.91 -17.74
CA PHE A 14 -35.02 7.23 -17.87
C PHE A 14 -34.13 8.05 -18.81
N SER A 15 -33.18 8.82 -18.27
CA SER A 15 -32.05 9.33 -19.03
C SER A 15 -30.92 8.31 -18.96
N THR A 16 -30.81 7.45 -19.96
CA THR A 16 -29.62 6.62 -20.16
C THR A 16 -28.51 7.51 -20.71
N SER A 17 -27.65 8.02 -19.83
CA SER A 17 -26.40 8.64 -20.24
C SER A 17 -25.45 7.55 -20.70
N SER A 18 -25.30 7.41 -22.02
CA SER A 18 -24.25 6.62 -22.65
C SER A 18 -22.88 7.16 -22.22
N ILE A 19 -22.22 6.46 -21.31
CA ILE A 19 -20.81 6.73 -20.99
C ILE A 19 -20.01 6.14 -22.15
N PHE A 20 -19.44 7.01 -22.98
CA PHE A 20 -18.38 6.66 -23.91
C PHE A 20 -17.19 6.13 -23.10
N SER A 21 -16.99 4.82 -23.11
CA SER A 21 -15.75 4.21 -22.67
C SER A 21 -14.65 4.57 -23.67
N PHE A 22 -13.91 5.64 -23.41
CA PHE A 22 -12.60 5.85 -24.01
C PHE A 22 -11.63 4.86 -23.37
N SER A 23 -11.54 3.65 -23.94
CA SER A 23 -10.41 2.76 -23.70
C SER A 23 -9.18 3.39 -24.36
N THR A 24 -8.41 4.16 -23.59
CA THR A 24 -7.04 4.49 -23.96
C THR A 24 -6.20 3.24 -23.74
N PHE A 25 -5.93 2.52 -24.82
CA PHE A 25 -4.92 1.47 -24.83
C PHE A 25 -3.56 2.15 -24.66
N VAL A 26 -2.96 2.02 -23.48
CA VAL A 26 -1.54 2.29 -23.29
C VAL A 26 -0.78 1.16 -23.98
N ASN A 27 -0.18 1.46 -25.12
CA ASN A 27 0.78 0.55 -25.76
C ASN A 27 2.06 0.55 -24.93
N ALA A 28 2.27 -0.50 -24.13
CA ALA A 28 3.56 -0.79 -23.55
C ALA A 28 4.49 -1.25 -24.69
N THR A 29 5.51 -0.46 -25.01
CA THR A 29 6.59 -0.88 -25.89
C THR A 29 7.40 -1.98 -25.19
N ASN A 30 7.25 -3.22 -25.62
CA ASN A 30 8.13 -4.32 -25.23
C ASN A 30 9.51 -4.07 -25.85
N GLN A 31 10.47 -3.60 -25.05
CA GLN A 31 11.88 -3.79 -25.37
C GLN A 31 12.32 -5.18 -24.88
N PRO A 32 13.11 -5.91 -25.67
CA PRO A 32 13.53 -7.26 -25.31
C PRO A 32 14.58 -7.18 -24.21
N VAL A 33 14.22 -7.61 -23.00
CA VAL A 33 15.19 -7.84 -21.92
C VAL A 33 15.69 -9.26 -22.08
N ASN A 34 16.99 -9.39 -22.39
CA ASN A 34 17.69 -10.66 -22.41
C ASN A 34 17.63 -11.32 -21.03
N GLU A 35 17.20 -12.59 -21.02
CA GLU A 35 17.15 -13.45 -19.85
C GLU A 35 18.53 -13.59 -19.19
N THR A 36 18.62 -13.07 -17.96
CA THR A 36 19.47 -13.65 -16.93
C THR A 36 18.65 -13.61 -15.65
N GLY A 37 18.43 -14.77 -15.03
CA GLY A 37 17.54 -14.97 -13.88
C GLY A 37 17.99 -14.20 -12.64
N SER A 38 17.63 -12.93 -12.59
CA SER A 38 17.73 -12.07 -11.43
C SER A 38 16.32 -11.89 -10.87
N ASP A 39 16.13 -12.16 -9.58
CA ASP A 39 14.91 -11.85 -8.86
C ASP A 39 14.75 -10.31 -8.81
N VAL A 40 14.11 -9.73 -9.83
CA VAL A 40 13.96 -8.27 -9.95
C VAL A 40 12.86 -7.81 -9.01
N SER A 41 13.24 -7.24 -7.87
CA SER A 41 12.32 -6.52 -6.98
C SER A 41 11.96 -5.17 -7.60
N LEU A 42 10.67 -4.91 -7.81
CA LEU A 42 10.16 -3.63 -8.29
C LEU A 42 9.64 -2.80 -7.11
N THR A 43 10.15 -1.58 -6.94
CA THR A 43 9.62 -0.61 -5.96
C THR A 43 9.01 0.62 -6.67
N LEU A 44 7.79 0.98 -6.27
CA LEU A 44 7.01 2.10 -6.81
C LEU A 44 6.57 3.06 -5.70
N TYR A 45 6.77 4.35 -5.91
CA TYR A 45 6.34 5.42 -5.00
C TYR A 45 5.16 6.17 -5.60
N VAL A 46 4.07 6.36 -4.85
CA VAL A 46 2.89 7.08 -5.31
C VAL A 46 2.55 8.22 -4.34
N ASP A 47 2.52 9.45 -4.84
CA ASP A 47 2.02 10.61 -4.09
C ASP A 47 0.48 10.63 -4.14
N GLY A 48 -0.18 10.54 -2.98
CA GLY A 48 -1.64 10.49 -2.88
C GLY A 48 -2.33 11.74 -3.43
N ALA A 49 -1.67 12.91 -3.37
CA ALA A 49 -2.25 14.17 -3.84
C ALA A 49 -2.21 14.31 -5.39
N THR A 50 -1.22 13.69 -6.04
CA THR A 50 -1.00 13.86 -7.49
C THR A 50 -1.10 12.57 -8.31
N GLN A 51 -1.27 11.41 -7.66
CA GLN A 51 -1.27 10.06 -8.26
C GLN A 51 -0.09 9.84 -9.21
N ARG A 52 1.05 10.47 -8.93
CA ARG A 52 2.27 10.35 -9.73
C ARG A 52 3.11 9.22 -9.19
N SER A 53 3.57 8.36 -10.09
CA SER A 53 4.37 7.18 -9.78
C SER A 53 5.85 7.39 -10.14
N SER A 54 6.76 7.15 -9.21
CA SER A 54 8.21 7.13 -9.46
C SER A 54 8.78 5.73 -9.23
N GLY A 55 9.63 5.25 -10.14
CA GLY A 55 10.29 3.95 -10.04
C GLY A 55 11.55 3.96 -9.15
N MET A 56 12.25 2.82 -9.12
CA MET A 56 13.37 2.48 -8.23
C MET A 56 14.55 3.48 -8.17
N HIS A 57 14.62 4.44 -9.09
CA HIS A 57 15.50 5.60 -9.04
C HIS A 57 14.70 6.88 -8.81
N SER A 58 14.19 7.06 -7.58
CA SER A 58 13.60 8.32 -7.15
C SER A 58 14.66 9.41 -7.18
N SER A 59 14.44 10.49 -7.93
CA SER A 59 15.36 11.63 -7.93
C SER A 59 15.26 12.39 -6.60
N GLU A 60 16.31 13.13 -6.19
CA GLU A 60 16.26 13.98 -4.98
C GLU A 60 15.04 14.91 -4.96
N LYS A 61 14.59 15.35 -6.15
CA LYS A 61 13.40 16.19 -6.31
C LYS A 61 12.12 15.45 -5.96
N ASP A 62 12.03 14.17 -6.28
CA ASP A 62 10.86 13.34 -5.97
C ASP A 62 10.84 13.00 -4.48
N THR A 63 11.99 12.65 -3.90
CA THR A 63 12.15 12.45 -2.45
C THR A 63 11.74 13.69 -1.65
N LYS A 64 12.20 14.89 -2.06
CA LYS A 64 11.80 16.15 -1.40
C LYS A 64 10.30 16.43 -1.48
N LYS A 65 9.61 15.97 -2.52
CA LYS A 65 8.15 16.12 -2.58
C LYS A 65 7.46 15.16 -1.63
N LEU A 66 7.88 13.90 -1.59
CA LEU A 66 7.35 12.90 -0.67
C LEU A 66 7.58 13.32 0.79
N ALA A 67 8.73 13.92 1.11
CA ALA A 67 9.06 14.43 2.43
C ALA A 67 8.04 15.45 2.98
N HIS A 68 7.44 16.25 2.09
CA HIS A 68 6.47 17.29 2.45
C HIS A 68 5.03 16.94 2.08
N SER A 69 4.78 15.77 1.49
CA SER A 69 3.41 15.34 1.19
C SER A 69 2.68 15.01 2.49
N ILE A 70 1.36 15.06 2.46
CA ILE A 70 0.53 14.61 3.60
C ILE A 70 0.36 13.10 3.60
N GLU A 71 0.53 12.47 2.45
CA GLU A 71 0.37 11.04 2.24
C GLU A 71 1.26 10.58 1.07
N PHE A 72 1.83 9.40 1.20
CA PHE A 72 2.35 8.65 0.05
C PHE A 72 2.32 7.16 0.29
N GLU A 73 2.42 6.41 -0.80
CA GLU A 73 2.43 4.96 -0.81
C GLU A 73 3.72 4.40 -1.41
N VAL A 74 4.13 3.23 -0.92
CA VAL A 74 5.26 2.45 -1.41
C VAL A 74 4.80 1.04 -1.71
N TYR A 75 4.98 0.60 -2.94
CA TYR A 75 4.75 -0.79 -3.36
C TYR A 75 6.08 -1.45 -3.62
N THR A 76 6.28 -2.66 -3.10
CA THR A 76 7.42 -3.50 -3.42
C THR A 76 6.90 -4.88 -3.81
N MET A 77 7.42 -5.47 -4.88
CA MET A 77 6.99 -6.80 -5.32
C MET A 77 8.11 -7.54 -6.06
N ASN A 78 8.15 -8.84 -5.86
CA ASN A 78 8.95 -9.80 -6.63
C ASN A 78 8.16 -11.11 -6.80
N GLU A 79 8.83 -12.17 -7.23
CA GLU A 79 8.16 -13.46 -7.45
C GLU A 79 7.82 -14.20 -6.14
N GLU A 80 8.35 -13.79 -5.00
CA GLU A 80 8.14 -14.45 -3.70
C GLU A 80 7.15 -13.70 -2.80
N SER A 81 7.02 -12.39 -3.00
CA SER A 81 6.28 -11.54 -2.08
C SER A 81 5.83 -10.22 -2.70
N SER A 82 4.89 -9.57 -2.02
CA SER A 82 4.60 -8.16 -2.21
C SER A 82 4.37 -7.45 -0.88
N SER A 83 4.64 -6.15 -0.86
CA SER A 83 4.26 -5.28 0.22
C SER A 83 3.72 -3.95 -0.28
N HIS A 84 2.77 -3.39 0.47
CA HIS A 84 2.20 -2.07 0.24
C HIS A 84 2.21 -1.30 1.55
N SER A 85 2.94 -0.19 1.59
CA SER A 85 3.03 0.71 2.74
C SER A 85 2.36 2.04 2.41
N VAL A 86 1.57 2.54 3.34
CA VAL A 86 0.95 3.87 3.29
C VAL A 86 1.47 4.67 4.48
N TYR A 87 1.92 5.90 4.22
CA TYR A 87 2.41 6.84 5.22
C TYR A 87 1.54 8.09 5.18
N VAL A 88 1.00 8.51 6.33
CA VAL A 88 0.11 9.67 6.42
C VAL A 88 0.51 10.57 7.58
N SER A 89 0.63 11.86 7.32
CA SER A 89 0.80 12.89 8.34
C SER A 89 0.16 14.20 7.90
N PRO A 90 -0.86 14.71 8.61
CA PRO A 90 -1.46 16.02 8.30
C PRO A 90 -0.47 17.19 8.36
N ALA A 91 0.63 17.05 9.10
CA ALA A 91 1.68 18.05 9.20
C ALA A 91 2.67 18.01 8.02
N GLY A 92 2.55 17.01 7.13
CA GLY A 92 3.58 16.59 6.18
C GLY A 92 4.43 15.46 6.76
N ILE A 93 4.91 14.52 5.93
CA ILE A 93 5.59 13.31 6.41
C ILE A 93 6.78 13.61 7.31
N CYS A 94 7.78 14.38 6.86
CA CYS A 94 8.99 14.57 7.67
C CYS A 94 8.77 15.47 8.87
N LYS A 95 7.93 16.50 8.74
CA LYS A 95 7.53 17.30 9.90
C LYS A 95 6.76 16.46 10.93
N GLY A 96 5.99 15.48 10.48
CA GLY A 96 5.30 14.52 11.33
C GLY A 96 6.25 13.58 12.05
N PHE A 97 7.14 12.94 11.29
CA PHE A 97 8.09 11.95 11.78
C PHE A 97 9.14 12.54 12.74
N GLU A 98 9.70 13.69 12.41
CA GLU A 98 10.73 14.37 13.21
C GLU A 98 10.17 15.12 14.44
N GLY A 99 8.86 15.38 14.43
CA GLY A 99 8.15 16.12 15.47
C GLY A 99 7.17 15.27 16.26
N ASP A 100 6.25 15.92 16.96
CA ASP A 100 5.31 15.26 17.89
C ASP A 100 4.02 14.78 17.21
N TYR A 101 3.80 15.11 15.93
CA TYR A 101 2.57 14.72 15.21
C TYR A 101 2.55 13.24 14.83
N GLY A 102 3.73 12.66 14.55
CA GLY A 102 3.87 11.28 14.08
C GLY A 102 3.49 11.09 12.62
N VAL A 103 3.74 9.88 12.12
CA VAL A 103 3.29 9.41 10.81
C VAL A 103 2.48 8.14 11.00
N ASP A 104 1.21 8.16 10.65
CA ASP A 104 0.39 6.96 10.62
C ASP A 104 0.85 6.07 9.47
N PHE A 105 1.24 4.85 9.83
CA PHE A 105 1.84 3.87 8.96
C PHE A 105 0.94 2.64 8.90
N THR A 106 0.59 2.24 7.69
CA THR A 106 -0.06 0.95 7.43
C THR A 106 0.79 0.17 6.42
N ASN A 107 1.15 -1.06 6.74
CA ASN A 107 1.89 -1.92 5.83
C ASN A 107 1.19 -3.27 5.69
N THR A 108 0.86 -3.61 4.45
CA THR A 108 0.35 -4.92 4.05
C THR A 108 1.48 -5.72 3.45
N THR A 109 1.67 -6.97 3.89
CA THR A 109 2.66 -7.89 3.34
C THR A 109 1.99 -9.18 2.90
N ASN A 110 2.39 -9.69 1.74
CA ASN A 110 1.96 -10.97 1.19
C ASN A 110 3.20 -11.78 0.81
N ASN A 111 3.36 -12.97 1.39
CA ASN A 111 4.34 -13.97 0.98
C ASN A 111 3.61 -15.04 0.19
N TYR A 112 4.01 -15.25 -1.06
CA TYR A 112 3.35 -16.18 -1.95
C TYR A 112 3.68 -17.63 -1.56
N VAL A 113 2.69 -18.50 -1.63
CA VAL A 113 2.88 -19.94 -1.34
C VAL A 113 3.73 -20.59 -2.42
N ASN A 114 3.52 -20.18 -3.68
CA ASN A 114 4.28 -20.64 -4.82
C ASN A 114 4.92 -19.44 -5.51
N ARG A 115 6.21 -19.54 -5.84
CA ARG A 115 6.95 -18.52 -6.56
C ARG A 115 6.25 -18.16 -7.88
N GLY A 116 6.02 -16.87 -8.10
CA GLY A 116 5.35 -16.33 -9.29
C GLY A 116 3.82 -16.44 -9.31
N ASP A 117 3.19 -17.03 -8.28
CA ASP A 117 1.74 -17.17 -8.17
C ASP A 117 1.21 -16.41 -6.95
N ASN A 118 0.62 -15.24 -7.21
CA ASN A 118 0.05 -14.38 -6.18
C ASN A 118 -1.38 -14.78 -5.75
N SER A 119 -1.93 -15.89 -6.27
CA SER A 119 -3.30 -16.31 -5.95
C SER A 119 -3.44 -16.95 -4.57
N GLN A 120 -2.33 -17.38 -3.97
CA GLN A 120 -2.28 -17.94 -2.62
C GLN A 120 -1.10 -17.36 -1.84
N TYR A 121 -1.37 -16.82 -0.66
CA TYR A 121 -0.37 -16.13 0.14
C TYR A 121 -0.71 -16.11 1.63
N TYR A 122 0.30 -15.80 2.43
CA TYR A 122 0.15 -15.50 3.85
C TYR A 122 0.95 -14.25 4.20
N GLY A 123 0.55 -13.55 5.25
CA GLY A 123 1.24 -12.35 5.70
C GLY A 123 0.38 -11.60 6.70
N GLY A 124 0.23 -10.29 6.52
CA GLY A 124 -0.56 -9.51 7.45
C GLY A 124 -0.56 -8.01 7.19
N ILE A 125 -1.31 -7.31 8.03
CA ILE A 125 -1.43 -5.86 8.04
C ILE A 125 -0.86 -5.36 9.36
N THR A 126 0.15 -4.50 9.27
CA THR A 126 0.75 -3.79 10.39
C THR A 126 0.27 -2.36 10.39
N GLY A 127 -0.18 -1.86 11.54
CA GLY A 127 -0.49 -0.45 11.74
C GLY A 127 0.32 0.11 12.90
N ALA A 128 0.81 1.34 12.78
CA ALA A 128 1.49 2.05 13.86
C ALA A 128 1.52 3.56 13.59
N SER A 129 1.80 4.36 14.62
CA SER A 129 2.21 5.76 14.47
C SER A 129 3.72 5.84 14.70
N LEU A 130 4.47 6.24 13.66
CA LEU A 130 5.93 6.28 13.63
C LEU A 130 6.48 7.64 14.04
N TYR A 131 7.63 7.63 14.72
CA TYR A 131 8.35 8.81 15.19
C TYR A 131 9.85 8.59 15.04
N GLN A 132 10.63 9.66 14.86
CA GLN A 132 12.09 9.55 14.72
C GLN A 132 12.78 9.27 16.06
N LYS A 133 12.28 9.86 17.15
CA LYS A 133 12.96 9.86 18.47
C LYS A 133 12.24 9.06 19.55
N ASP A 134 10.99 8.70 19.30
CA ASP A 134 10.14 7.95 20.21
C ASP A 134 9.88 6.56 19.63
N ASP A 135 9.59 5.58 20.50
CA ASP A 135 9.06 4.30 20.06
C ASP A 135 7.72 4.49 19.31
N ALA A 136 7.50 3.66 18.29
CA ALA A 136 6.21 3.61 17.59
C ALA A 136 5.05 3.37 18.56
N LYS A 137 3.95 4.12 18.34
CA LYS A 137 2.73 4.07 19.14
C LYS A 137 1.61 3.40 18.36
N ASN A 138 0.49 3.08 19.03
CA ASN A 138 -0.71 2.52 18.41
C ASN A 138 -0.43 1.26 17.56
N VAL A 139 0.52 0.43 18.00
CA VAL A 139 0.96 -0.75 17.25
C VAL A 139 -0.12 -1.80 17.20
N GLN A 140 -0.49 -2.21 15.99
CA GLN A 140 -1.44 -3.28 15.71
C GLN A 140 -0.91 -4.19 14.61
N TYR A 141 -1.27 -5.47 14.68
CA TYR A 141 -0.98 -6.43 13.64
C TYR A 141 -2.11 -7.44 13.49
N VAL A 142 -2.48 -7.70 12.24
CA VAL A 142 -3.50 -8.70 11.88
C VAL A 142 -2.92 -9.66 10.84
N PRO A 143 -2.75 -10.95 11.15
CA PRO A 143 -2.30 -11.92 10.16
C PRO A 143 -3.40 -12.22 9.14
N VAL A 144 -2.99 -12.44 7.89
CA VAL A 144 -3.87 -12.76 6.76
C VAL A 144 -3.38 -14.04 6.10
N TYR A 145 -4.31 -14.95 5.81
CA TYR A 145 -4.03 -16.23 5.14
C TYR A 145 -5.05 -16.41 4.01
N VAL A 146 -4.55 -16.46 2.78
CA VAL A 146 -5.33 -16.74 1.57
C VAL A 146 -4.75 -18.01 0.96
N ILE A 147 -5.13 -19.16 1.53
CA ILE A 147 -4.59 -20.47 1.17
C ILE A 147 -5.79 -21.41 0.99
N ARG A 148 -5.83 -22.14 -0.13
CA ARG A 148 -6.97 -23.02 -0.47
C ARG A 148 -6.88 -24.37 0.23
N ASP A 149 -5.67 -24.90 0.36
CA ASP A 149 -5.43 -26.15 1.07
C ASP A 149 -5.51 -25.92 2.59
N ALA A 150 -6.51 -26.53 3.23
CA ALA A 150 -6.79 -26.33 4.64
C ALA A 150 -5.70 -26.91 5.57
N GLN A 151 -5.01 -27.97 5.14
CA GLN A 151 -3.92 -28.54 5.94
C GLN A 151 -2.70 -27.61 5.90
N LEU A 152 -2.33 -27.16 4.70
CA LEU A 152 -1.25 -26.20 4.51
C LEU A 152 -1.54 -24.87 5.22
N GLU A 153 -2.78 -24.36 5.13
CA GLU A 153 -3.19 -23.15 5.84
C GLU A 153 -2.98 -23.27 7.34
N LYS A 154 -3.39 -24.41 7.93
CA LYS A 154 -3.20 -24.69 9.35
C LYS A 154 -1.71 -24.73 9.71
N GLU A 155 -0.90 -25.45 8.94
CA GLU A 155 0.54 -25.55 9.17
C GLU A 155 1.23 -24.18 9.13
N ILE A 156 0.91 -23.36 8.12
CA ILE A 156 1.45 -22.01 7.98
C ILE A 156 0.97 -21.11 9.12
N ARG A 157 -0.32 -21.15 9.47
CA ARG A 157 -0.87 -20.37 10.58
C ARG A 157 -0.19 -20.70 11.91
N GLU A 158 0.06 -21.96 12.20
CA GLU A 158 0.76 -22.40 13.41
C GLU A 158 2.23 -21.96 13.46
N ARG A 159 2.90 -21.95 12.29
CA ARG A 159 4.28 -21.48 12.14
C ARG A 159 4.39 -19.96 12.32
N GLU A 160 3.57 -19.21 11.57
CA GLU A 160 3.61 -17.74 11.53
C GLU A 160 3.01 -17.09 12.78
N GLY A 161 1.97 -17.68 13.37
CA GLY A 161 1.31 -17.16 14.56
C GLY A 161 2.22 -17.05 15.79
N LYS A 162 3.33 -17.80 15.81
CA LYS A 162 4.35 -17.70 16.88
C LYS A 162 5.24 -16.46 16.76
N GLN A 163 5.29 -15.84 15.59
CA GLN A 163 6.21 -14.75 15.25
C GLN A 163 5.51 -13.41 15.05
N THR A 164 4.18 -13.35 15.19
CA THR A 164 3.35 -12.14 14.98
C THR A 164 3.96 -10.86 15.58
N LYS A 165 4.42 -10.90 16.84
CA LYS A 165 5.02 -9.72 17.50
C LYS A 165 6.33 -9.28 16.83
N GLN A 166 7.15 -10.23 16.39
CA GLN A 166 8.42 -9.95 15.72
C GLN A 166 8.18 -9.41 14.32
N VAL A 167 7.23 -9.98 13.57
CA VAL A 167 6.84 -9.49 12.23
C VAL A 167 6.35 -8.05 12.30
N ALA A 168 5.44 -7.73 13.23
CA ALA A 168 4.95 -6.36 13.41
C ALA A 168 6.09 -5.37 13.68
N ARG A 169 7.02 -5.73 14.58
CA ARG A 169 8.21 -4.91 14.89
C ARG A 169 9.14 -4.74 13.70
N SER A 170 9.35 -5.79 12.93
CA SER A 170 10.19 -5.74 11.73
C SER A 170 9.59 -4.78 10.71
N ASN A 171 8.28 -4.86 10.45
CA ASN A 171 7.60 -3.98 9.50
C ASN A 171 7.66 -2.51 9.94
N ILE A 172 7.47 -2.24 11.23
CA ILE A 172 7.61 -0.90 11.82
C ILE A 172 9.05 -0.39 11.64
N SER A 173 10.04 -1.17 12.05
CA SER A 173 11.45 -0.77 11.95
C SER A 173 11.88 -0.50 10.51
N THR A 174 11.41 -1.30 9.54
CA THR A 174 11.66 -1.06 8.11
C THR A 174 11.01 0.25 7.65
N GLY A 175 9.79 0.54 8.11
CA GLY A 175 9.10 1.79 7.81
C GLY A 175 9.80 3.02 8.39
N GLU A 176 10.24 2.95 9.65
CA GLU A 176 11.03 3.99 10.31
C GLU A 176 12.36 4.22 9.61
N GLU A 177 13.09 3.14 9.29
CA GLU A 177 14.37 3.23 8.58
C GLU A 177 14.21 3.85 7.19
N PHE A 178 13.14 3.49 6.47
CA PHE A 178 12.83 4.07 5.18
C PHE A 178 12.58 5.59 5.29
N LEU A 179 11.78 6.02 6.26
CA LEU A 179 11.57 7.45 6.53
C LEU A 179 12.87 8.16 6.90
N ASP A 180 13.64 7.61 7.84
CA ASP A 180 14.84 8.25 8.36
C ASP A 180 15.96 8.36 7.31
N LYS A 181 16.25 7.27 6.59
CA LYS A 181 17.40 7.22 5.68
C LYS A 181 17.10 7.68 4.26
N THR A 182 15.85 7.56 3.81
CA THR A 182 15.50 7.80 2.40
C THR A 182 14.68 9.07 2.23
N ILE A 183 13.60 9.25 2.99
CA ILE A 183 12.64 10.33 2.74
C ILE A 183 13.00 11.61 3.48
N CYS A 184 13.26 11.50 4.77
CA CYS A 184 13.50 12.61 5.68
C CYS A 184 14.97 12.86 5.96
N ASN A 185 15.86 12.15 5.24
CA ASN A 185 17.30 12.15 5.45
C ASN A 185 17.82 13.52 5.93
N THR A 186 18.05 13.59 7.24
CA THR A 186 18.53 14.82 7.91
C THR A 186 20.04 15.00 7.76
N GLY A 187 20.71 14.06 7.07
CA GLY A 187 22.14 14.10 6.73
C GLY A 187 22.45 15.14 5.66
N GLY A 188 22.57 16.40 6.08
CA GLY A 188 23.00 17.51 5.22
C GLY A 188 22.92 18.87 5.91
N LYS A 189 23.58 19.01 7.07
CA LYS A 189 24.14 20.30 7.51
C LYS A 189 25.63 20.30 7.26
#